data_AF-Q83SX3-F1
#
_entry.id   AF-Q83SX3-F1
#
_cell.length_a   1.000
_cell.length_b   1.000
_cell.length_c   1.000
_cell.angle_alpha   90.00
_cell.angle_beta   90.00
_cell.angle_gamma   90.00
#
_symmetry.space_group_name_H-M   'P 1'
#
loop_
_entity.id
_entity.type
_entity.pdbx_description
1 polymer ?
#
loop_
_entity_poly.entity_id
_entity_poly.type
_entity_poly.pdbx_seq_one_letter_code
_entity_poly.pdbx_strand_id
1 'polypeptide(L)'
;MSISYRKLDIALSADKETVLVFGQELSTKYFTEIVVTTMLNSTGSDMANSNRILNDIHAAGLDAGDYGKYSRWWAQSNAQERQEAERRRKEAKAHQERMAAIHATPEEIAKAVAERKAREEALIKRFGNKGAAFGL
;
A
#
# COMPACT_ATOMS: atom_id res chain seq x y z
N MET A 1 18.99 27.54 -2.01
CA MET A 1 18.21 27.47 -0.76
C MET A 1 17.35 26.23 -0.83
N SER A 2 17.59 25.20 0.00
CA SER A 2 16.61 24.11 0.15
C SER A 2 15.58 24.56 1.17
N ILE A 3 14.33 24.73 0.74
CA ILE A 3 13.23 24.94 1.67
C ILE A 3 12.95 23.58 2.30
N SER A 4 13.11 23.47 3.62
CA SER A 4 12.71 22.27 4.36
C SER A 4 11.21 22.07 4.17
N TYR A 5 10.80 20.91 3.63
CA TYR A 5 9.39 20.61 3.42
C TYR A 5 8.68 20.50 4.78
N ARG A 6 7.71 21.40 5.02
CA ARG A 6 6.75 21.28 6.11
C ARG A 6 5.48 20.66 5.54
N LYS A 7 4.94 19.65 6.23
CA LYS A 7 3.65 19.04 5.88
C LYS A 7 2.61 20.13 5.64
N LEU A 8 1.90 20.03 4.52
CA LEU A 8 0.80 20.92 4.20
C LEU A 8 -0.43 20.44 4.96
N ASP A 9 -0.83 21.18 5.99
CA ASP A 9 -2.10 20.96 6.67
C ASP A 9 -3.18 21.69 5.87
N ILE A 10 -3.77 20.98 4.92
CA ILE A 10 -4.76 21.51 3.96
C ILE A 10 -6.13 21.01 4.39
N ALA A 11 -7.04 21.93 4.68
CA ALA A 11 -8.46 21.64 4.84
C ALA A 11 -9.25 22.24 3.67
N LEU A 12 -9.93 21.39 2.91
CA LEU A 12 -10.81 21.81 1.82
C LEU A 12 -12.19 22.19 2.39
N SER A 13 -12.70 23.34 1.98
CA SER A 13 -14.08 23.78 2.26
C SER A 13 -15.12 22.79 1.72
N ALA A 14 -16.33 22.82 2.29
CA ALA A 14 -17.41 21.93 1.88
C ALA A 14 -17.91 22.19 0.44
N ASP A 15 -17.88 23.46 0.02
CA ASP A 15 -18.21 23.91 -1.35
C ASP A 15 -17.04 23.75 -2.33
N LYS A 16 -15.84 23.44 -1.80
CA LYS A 16 -14.57 23.26 -2.54
C LYS A 16 -14.03 24.54 -3.16
N GLU A 17 -14.56 25.71 -2.82
CA GLU A 17 -14.12 26.98 -3.39
C GLU A 17 -12.88 27.54 -2.69
N THR A 18 -12.69 27.19 -1.42
CA THR A 18 -11.54 27.61 -0.61
C THR A 18 -10.79 26.46 0.07
N VAL A 19 -9.53 26.72 0.38
CA VAL A 19 -8.69 25.85 1.19
C VAL A 19 -8.10 26.64 2.35
N LEU A 20 -8.05 26.03 3.53
CA LEU A 20 -7.31 26.55 4.67
C LEU A 20 -5.95 25.85 4.70
N VAL A 21 -4.87 26.61 4.55
CA VAL A 21 -3.49 26.11 4.61
C VAL A 21 -2.66 27.03 5.48
N PHE A 22 -1.95 26.47 6.46
CA PHE A 22 -1.17 27.24 7.45
C PHE A 22 -1.97 28.37 8.16
N GLY A 23 -3.27 28.16 8.38
CA GLY A 23 -4.15 29.16 9.00
C GLY A 23 -4.56 30.30 8.06
N GLN A 24 -4.21 30.23 6.78
CA GLN A 24 -4.63 31.18 5.75
C GLN A 24 -5.66 30.54 4.83
N GLU A 25 -6.80 31.20 4.66
CA GLU A 25 -7.80 30.82 3.68
C GLU A 25 -7.41 31.38 2.30
N LEU A 26 -7.40 30.52 1.30
CA LEU A 26 -7.10 30.83 -0.09
C LEU A 26 -8.21 30.26 -0.97
N SER A 27 -8.48 30.89 -2.11
CA SER A 27 -9.31 30.22 -3.12
C SER A 27 -8.60 28.96 -3.59
N THR A 28 -9.36 27.87 -3.78
CA THR A 28 -8.84 26.59 -4.27
C THR A 28 -8.08 26.81 -5.58
N LYS A 29 -8.63 27.62 -6.49
CA LYS A 29 -8.00 27.97 -7.77
C LYS A 29 -6.63 28.62 -7.59
N TYR A 30 -6.52 29.63 -6.73
CA TYR A 30 -5.23 30.29 -6.49
C TYR A 30 -4.22 29.33 -5.86
N PHE A 31 -4.68 28.52 -4.91
CA PHE A 31 -3.83 27.53 -4.26
C PHE A 31 -3.30 26.49 -5.26
N THR A 32 -4.16 25.87 -6.07
CA THR A 32 -3.77 24.83 -7.02
C THR A 32 -2.94 25.37 -8.17
N GLU A 33 -3.36 26.47 -8.81
CA GLU A 33 -2.70 26.96 -10.01
C GLU A 33 -1.40 27.69 -9.71
N ILE A 34 -1.34 28.45 -8.60
CA ILE A 34 -0.19 29.31 -8.28
C ILE A 34 0.65 28.69 -7.17
N VAL A 35 0.09 28.50 -5.98
CA VAL A 35 0.86 28.12 -4.79
C VAL A 35 1.50 26.75 -4.95
N VAL A 36 0.72 25.73 -5.34
CA VAL A 36 1.23 24.37 -5.54
C VAL A 36 2.26 24.35 -6.67
N THR A 37 1.97 24.98 -7.81
CA THR A 37 2.90 25.04 -8.94
C THR A 37 4.24 25.68 -8.54
N THR A 38 4.21 26.79 -7.79
CA THR A 38 5.42 27.43 -7.26
C THR A 38 6.16 26.51 -6.31
N MET A 39 5.45 25.83 -5.39
CA MET A 39 6.06 24.88 -4.46
C MET A 39 6.74 23.72 -5.18
N LEU A 40 6.07 23.09 -6.14
CA LEU A 40 6.64 21.99 -6.92
C LEU A 40 7.86 22.46 -7.72
N ASN A 41 7.81 23.65 -8.30
CA ASN A 41 8.97 24.20 -9.01
C ASN A 41 10.16 24.50 -8.08
N SER A 42 9.90 24.83 -6.82
CA SER A 42 10.96 25.05 -5.82
C SER A 42 11.69 23.77 -5.41
N THR A 43 11.09 22.58 -5.61
CA THR A 43 11.77 21.30 -5.29
C THR A 43 12.82 20.91 -6.33
N GLY A 44 12.80 21.51 -7.53
CA GLY A 44 13.74 21.18 -8.60
C GLY A 44 13.65 19.70 -9.01
N SER A 45 14.73 18.96 -8.78
CA SER A 45 14.85 17.53 -9.09
C SER A 45 14.59 16.62 -7.88
N ASP A 46 14.22 17.17 -6.73
CA ASP A 46 13.89 16.39 -5.53
C ASP A 46 12.51 15.73 -5.68
N MET A 47 12.53 14.49 -6.16
CA MET A 47 11.34 13.65 -6.34
C MET A 47 10.64 13.36 -5.00
N ALA A 48 11.40 13.19 -3.91
CA ALA A 48 10.82 12.87 -2.62
C ALA A 48 9.99 14.04 -2.08
N ASN A 49 10.51 15.27 -2.17
CA ASN A 49 9.77 16.45 -1.72
C ASN A 49 8.57 16.78 -2.62
N SER A 50 8.71 16.67 -3.95
CA SER A 50 7.56 16.86 -4.85
C SER A 50 6.46 15.82 -4.62
N ASN A 51 6.81 14.56 -4.36
CA ASN A 51 5.83 13.51 -4.05
C ASN A 51 5.13 13.74 -2.71
N ARG A 52 5.84 14.27 -1.69
CA ARG A 52 5.21 14.63 -0.40
C ARG A 52 4.17 15.73 -0.56
N ILE A 53 4.47 16.77 -1.35
CA ILE A 53 3.51 17.83 -1.69
C ILE A 53 2.25 17.23 -2.32
N LEU A 54 2.43 16.39 -3.34
CA LEU A 54 1.31 15.76 -4.06
C LEU A 54 0.53 14.78 -3.20
N ASN A 55 1.17 14.08 -2.25
CA ASN A 55 0.49 13.26 -1.26
C ASN A 55 -0.41 14.08 -0.34
N ASP A 56 0.07 15.22 0.16
CA ASP A 56 -0.74 16.08 1.03
C ASP A 56 -1.93 16.70 0.27
N ILE A 57 -1.73 17.10 -0.99
CA ILE A 57 -2.80 17.57 -1.89
C ILE A 57 -3.84 16.49 -2.12
N HIS A 58 -3.40 15.27 -2.46
CA HIS A 58 -4.30 14.15 -2.69
C HIS A 58 -5.07 13.76 -1.42
N ALA A 59 -4.41 13.76 -0.26
CA ALA A 59 -5.04 13.49 1.03
C ALA A 59 -6.11 14.54 1.40
N ALA A 60 -5.94 15.78 0.95
CA ALA A 60 -6.93 16.86 1.10
C ALA A 60 -8.11 16.75 0.12
N GLY A 61 -8.12 15.76 -0.78
CA GLY A 61 -9.16 15.56 -1.78
C GLY A 61 -9.03 16.43 -3.03
N LEU A 62 -7.88 17.08 -3.21
CA LEU A 62 -7.55 17.85 -4.42
C LEU A 62 -6.89 16.96 -5.48
N ASP A 63 -6.95 17.40 -6.73
CA ASP A 63 -6.31 16.68 -7.82
C ASP A 63 -4.78 16.84 -7.80
N ALA A 64 -4.07 15.73 -7.71
CA ALA A 64 -2.61 15.64 -7.78
C ALA A 64 -2.10 15.27 -9.20
N GLY A 65 -3.02 15.01 -10.14
CA GLY A 65 -2.75 14.53 -11.50
C GLY A 65 -2.37 15.62 -12.50
N ASP A 66 -2.62 16.90 -12.20
CA ASP A 66 -2.53 18.01 -13.16
C ASP A 66 -1.22 18.83 -13.09
N TYR A 67 -0.14 18.25 -12.56
CA TYR A 67 1.17 18.93 -12.38
C TYR A 67 2.27 18.36 -13.30
N GLY A 68 1.89 17.75 -14.42
CA GLY A 68 2.79 17.36 -15.51
C GLY A 68 3.88 16.36 -15.11
N LYS A 69 5.14 16.80 -15.05
CA LYS A 69 6.28 15.92 -14.70
C LYS A 69 6.17 15.41 -13.25
N TYR A 70 5.69 16.23 -12.33
CA TYR A 70 5.60 15.86 -10.91
C TYR A 70 4.51 14.80 -10.70
N SER A 71 3.37 14.94 -11.37
CA SER A 71 2.28 13.94 -11.34
C SER A 71 2.72 12.59 -11.90
N ARG A 72 3.57 12.57 -12.93
CA ARG A 72 4.16 11.32 -13.45
C ARG A 72 5.08 10.65 -12.43
N TRP A 73 5.94 11.41 -11.77
CA TRP A 73 6.83 10.91 -10.71
C TRP A 73 6.04 10.38 -9.52
N TRP A 74 4.99 11.09 -9.12
CA TRP A 74 4.11 10.71 -8.03
C TRP A 74 3.35 9.42 -8.33
N ALA A 75 2.78 9.30 -9.54
CA ALA A 75 2.11 8.08 -9.96
C ALA A 75 3.06 6.86 -9.97
N GLN A 76 4.30 7.04 -10.42
CA GLN A 76 5.33 6.01 -10.39
C GLN A 76 5.68 5.61 -8.94
N SER A 77 5.89 6.59 -8.06
CA SER A 77 6.18 6.36 -6.63
C SER A 77 5.06 5.58 -5.95
N ASN A 78 3.81 5.96 -6.19
CA ASN A 78 2.65 5.26 -5.61
C ASN A 78 2.48 3.84 -6.15
N ALA A 79 2.86 3.59 -7.41
CA ALA A 79 2.89 2.24 -7.95
C ALA A 79 3.99 1.40 -7.28
N GLN A 80 5.19 1.95 -7.11
CA GLN A 80 6.31 1.28 -6.45
C GLN A 80 5.99 0.98 -4.98
N GLU A 81 5.48 1.95 -4.21
CA GLU A 81 5.12 1.74 -2.81
C GLU A 81 4.05 0.65 -2.63
N ARG A 82 3.08 0.56 -3.54
CA ARG A 82 2.08 -0.53 -3.54
C ARG A 82 2.72 -1.89 -3.78
N GLN A 83 3.62 -1.99 -4.74
CA GLN A 83 4.36 -3.23 -5.03
C GLN A 83 5.24 -3.64 -3.84
N GLU A 84 5.94 -2.69 -3.23
CA GLU A 84 6.80 -2.95 -2.07
C GLU A 84 6.01 -3.29 -0.81
N ALA A 85 4.85 -2.67 -0.59
CA ALA A 85 3.94 -3.03 0.48
C ALA A 85 3.43 -4.47 0.31
N GLU A 86 3.11 -4.87 -0.92
CA GLU A 86 2.71 -6.25 -1.21
C GLU A 86 3.86 -7.24 -0.98
N ARG A 87 5.08 -6.90 -1.43
CA ARG A 87 6.29 -7.71 -1.19
C ARG A 87 6.53 -7.89 0.31
N ARG A 88 6.50 -6.80 1.09
CA ARG A 88 6.66 -6.84 2.56
C ARG A 88 5.59 -7.69 3.24
N ARG A 89 4.34 -7.64 2.78
CA ARG A 89 3.26 -8.50 3.30
C ARG A 89 3.54 -9.99 3.03
N LYS A 90 4.00 -10.34 1.83
CA LYS A 90 4.36 -11.73 1.48
C LYS A 90 5.55 -12.22 2.31
N GLU A 91 6.59 -11.40 2.45
CA GLU A 91 7.77 -11.73 3.25
C GLU A 91 7.43 -11.87 4.74
N ALA A 92 6.62 -10.97 5.30
CA ALA A 92 6.18 -11.05 6.69
C ALA A 92 5.35 -12.31 6.95
N LYS A 93 4.44 -12.67 6.03
CA LYS A 93 3.65 -13.90 6.13
C LYS A 93 4.54 -15.14 6.08
N ALA A 94 5.46 -15.21 5.11
CA ALA A 94 6.40 -16.32 5.00
C ALA A 94 7.31 -16.43 6.23
N HIS A 95 7.72 -15.30 6.81
CA HIS A 95 8.50 -15.28 8.04
C HIS A 95 7.69 -15.77 9.25
N GLN A 96 6.43 -15.34 9.39
CA GLN A 96 5.53 -15.84 10.42
C GLN A 96 5.30 -17.35 10.28
N GLU A 97 5.10 -17.87 9.08
CA GLU A 97 4.96 -19.31 8.82
C GLU A 97 6.22 -20.09 9.20
N ARG A 98 7.42 -19.55 8.91
CA ARG A 98 8.70 -20.15 9.34
C ARG A 98 8.85 -20.14 10.85
N MET A 99 8.53 -19.03 11.52
CA MET A 99 8.61 -18.93 12.97
C MET A 99 7.61 -19.86 13.66
N ALA A 100 6.38 -19.96 13.13
CA ALA A 100 5.38 -20.90 13.62
C ALA A 100 5.86 -22.36 13.48
N ALA A 101 6.53 -22.72 12.38
CA ALA A 101 7.08 -24.07 12.20
C ALA A 101 8.24 -24.38 13.16
N ILE A 102 9.07 -23.38 13.51
CA ILE A 102 10.21 -23.54 14.43
C ILE A 102 9.74 -23.59 15.89
N HIS A 103 8.68 -22.84 16.24
CA HIS A 103 8.12 -22.78 17.59
C HIS A 103 6.98 -23.78 17.84
N ALA A 104 6.67 -24.64 16.87
CA ALA A 104 5.69 -25.70 17.04
C ALA A 104 6.14 -26.63 18.19
N THR A 105 5.30 -26.73 19.20
CA THR A 105 5.56 -27.64 20.34
C THR A 105 5.41 -29.11 19.89
N PRO A 106 6.07 -30.07 20.56
CA PRO A 106 5.98 -31.49 20.18
C PRO A 106 4.54 -32.03 20.13
N GLU A 107 3.65 -31.51 20.98
CA GLU A 107 2.22 -31.86 21.00
C GLU A 107 1.47 -31.35 19.76
N GLU A 108 1.79 -30.14 19.29
CA GLU A 108 1.20 -29.56 18.08
C GLU A 108 1.68 -30.27 16.82
N ILE A 109 2.94 -30.71 16.79
CA ILE A 109 3.48 -31.54 15.71
C ILE A 109 2.77 -32.91 15.68
N ALA A 110 2.58 -33.53 16.84
CA ALA A 110 1.86 -34.81 16.94
C ALA A 110 0.39 -34.69 16.49
N LYS A 111 -0.30 -33.61 16.86
CA LYS A 111 -1.67 -33.34 16.44
C LYS A 111 -1.77 -33.07 14.93
N ALA A 112 -0.82 -32.33 14.36
CA ALA A 112 -0.78 -32.08 12.93
C ALA A 112 -0.53 -33.36 12.11
N VAL A 113 0.34 -34.26 12.59
CA VAL A 113 0.57 -35.57 11.97
C VAL A 113 -0.68 -36.45 12.07
N ALA A 114 -1.36 -36.45 13.21
CA ALA A 114 -2.60 -37.18 13.40
C ALA A 114 -3.72 -36.67 12.47
N GLU A 115 -3.90 -35.36 12.34
CA GLU A 115 -4.85 -34.77 11.39
C GLU A 115 -4.51 -35.08 9.93
N ARG A 116 -3.22 -35.08 9.56
CA ARG A 116 -2.79 -35.42 8.20
C ARG A 116 -3.11 -36.88 7.88
N LYS A 117 -2.80 -37.81 8.79
CA LYS A 117 -3.15 -39.23 8.65
C LYS A 117 -4.66 -39.43 8.55
N ALA A 118 -5.44 -38.76 9.40
CA ALA A 118 -6.91 -38.86 9.34
C ALA A 118 -7.49 -38.35 8.00
N ARG A 119 -6.90 -37.29 7.43
CA ARG A 119 -7.28 -36.79 6.09
C ARG A 119 -6.87 -37.74 4.97
N GLU A 120 -5.66 -38.28 5.02
CA GLU A 120 -5.18 -39.28 4.05
C GLU A 120 -6.05 -40.54 4.10
N GLU A 121 -6.38 -41.05 5.29
CA GLU A 121 -7.30 -42.19 5.48
C GLU A 121 -8.72 -41.88 4.98
N ALA A 122 -9.23 -40.67 5.23
CA ALA A 122 -10.53 -40.24 4.71
C ALA A 122 -10.54 -40.14 3.18
N LEU A 123 -9.44 -39.71 2.57
CA LEU A 123 -9.26 -39.67 1.11
C LEU A 123 -9.14 -41.09 0.53
N ILE A 124 -8.36 -41.97 1.13
CA ILE A 124 -8.24 -43.38 0.74
C ILE A 124 -9.60 -44.07 0.87
N LYS A 125 -10.37 -43.80 1.93
CA LYS A 125 -11.71 -44.35 2.09
C LYS A 125 -12.71 -43.82 1.06
N ARG A 126 -12.59 -42.55 0.64
CA ARG A 126 -13.47 -41.92 -0.36
C ARG A 126 -13.08 -42.22 -1.81
N PHE A 127 -11.80 -42.41 -2.10
CA PHE A 127 -11.28 -42.46 -3.47
C PHE A 127 -10.41 -43.69 -3.76
N GLY A 128 -9.96 -44.43 -2.76
CA GLY A 128 -9.10 -45.62 -2.92
C GLY A 128 -9.78 -46.80 -3.62
N ASN A 129 -11.11 -46.80 -3.75
CA ASN A 129 -11.86 -47.79 -4.53
C ASN A 129 -12.25 -47.30 -5.94
N LYS A 130 -11.89 -46.07 -6.35
CA LYS A 130 -12.14 -45.62 -7.72
C LYS A 130 -11.06 -46.18 -8.65
N GLY A 131 -11.32 -47.36 -9.20
CA GLY A 131 -10.44 -48.06 -10.15
C GLY A 131 -10.61 -49.58 -10.11
N ALA A 132 -11.04 -50.13 -8.97
CA ALA A 132 -11.24 -51.57 -8.79
C ALA A 132 -12.31 -52.17 -9.73
N ALA A 133 -13.29 -51.37 -10.18
CA ALA A 133 -14.28 -51.79 -11.17
C ALA A 133 -13.81 -51.71 -12.64
N PHE A 134 -12.61 -51.16 -12.89
CA PHE A 134 -12.02 -50.99 -14.22
C PHE A 134 -10.69 -51.78 -14.41
N GLY A 135 -10.26 -52.59 -13.43
CA GLY A 135 -9.16 -53.55 -13.60
C GLY A 135 -7.75 -52.94 -13.75
N LEU A 136 -7.47 -51.78 -13.13
CA LEU A 136 -6.13 -51.22 -12.95
C LEU A 136 -5.60 -51.47 -11.54
#